data_AF-A0A973S070-F1
#
_entry.id   AF-A0A973S070-F1
#
_cell.length_a   1.000
_cell.length_b   1.000
_cell.length_c   1.000
_cell.angle_alpha   90.00
_cell.angle_beta   90.00
_cell.angle_gamma   90.00
#
_symmetry.space_group_name_H-M   'P 1'
#
loop_
_entity.id
_entity.type
_entity.pdbx_description
1 polymer ?
#
loop_
_entity_poly.entity_id
_entity_poly.type
_entity_poly.pdbx_seq_one_letter_code
_entity_poly.pdbx_strand_id
1 'polypeptide(L)'
;MNFDFSDDQKQLRDQARKFLAEKCSPKAVRVVLDGKAPYDKELWKGLAEMGFLGVAIPEEFGGAGAGHLELCVIAEEMGRANAPVPFSSTVYLAAEALLIAGSDAQKKKWLPAIASGEAIGTLALFEGKG
;
A
#
# COMPACT_ATOMS: atom_id res chain seq x y z
N MET A 1 29.62 -6.09 -7.54
CA MET A 1 28.22 -5.61 -7.64
C MET A 1 27.41 -6.35 -6.58
N ASN A 2 26.69 -5.63 -5.72
CA ASN A 2 25.83 -6.25 -4.70
C ASN A 2 24.37 -6.03 -5.12
N PHE A 3 23.61 -7.11 -5.26
CA PHE A 3 22.19 -7.11 -5.65
C PHE A 3 21.27 -7.51 -4.50
N ASP A 4 21.83 -7.73 -3.31
CA ASP A 4 21.06 -8.09 -2.14
C ASP A 4 20.40 -6.85 -1.53
N PHE A 5 19.29 -7.06 -0.82
CA PHE A 5 18.66 -6.01 -0.03
C PHE A 5 19.55 -5.58 1.13
N SER A 6 19.42 -4.32 1.53
CA SER A 6 19.99 -3.85 2.79
C SER A 6 19.37 -4.59 3.97
N ASP A 7 20.02 -4.53 5.12
CA ASP A 7 19.49 -5.15 6.35
C ASP A 7 18.13 -4.53 6.74
N ASP A 8 17.96 -3.22 6.54
CA ASP A 8 16.69 -2.52 6.79
C ASP A 8 15.58 -3.02 5.85
N GLN A 9 15.88 -3.21 4.56
CA GLN A 9 14.94 -3.76 3.59
C GLN A 9 14.58 -5.21 3.90
N LYS A 10 15.54 -6.02 4.37
CA LYS A 10 15.27 -7.40 4.82
C LYS A 10 14.37 -7.41 6.05
N GLN A 11 14.61 -6.52 7.01
CA GLN A 11 13.74 -6.37 8.18
C GLN A 11 12.33 -5.94 7.77
N LEU A 12 12.19 -4.97 6.86
CA LEU A 12 10.90 -4.53 6.33
C LEU A 12 10.14 -5.68 5.66
N ARG A 13 10.82 -6.45 4.81
CA ARG A 13 10.26 -7.65 4.18
C ARG A 13 9.75 -8.64 5.22
N ASP A 14 10.57 -8.95 6.22
CA ASP A 14 10.25 -9.97 7.21
C ASP A 14 9.09 -9.51 8.12
N GLN A 15 8.99 -8.22 8.42
CA GLN A 15 7.83 -7.64 9.12
C GLN A 15 6.55 -7.74 8.28
N ALA A 16 6.59 -7.32 7.02
CA ALA A 16 5.44 -7.40 6.11
C ALA A 16 4.99 -8.86 5.92
N ARG A 17 5.94 -9.77 5.69
CA ARG A 17 5.68 -11.20 5.57
C ARG A 17 5.01 -11.77 6.80
N LYS A 18 5.54 -11.48 7.99
CA LYS A 18 5.00 -12.00 9.25
C LYS A 18 3.59 -11.51 9.48
N PHE A 19 3.34 -10.21 9.29
CA PHE A 19 2.02 -9.60 9.42
C PHE A 19 1.01 -10.24 8.45
N LEU A 20 1.35 -10.36 7.17
CA LEU A 20 0.48 -10.94 6.15
C LEU A 20 0.25 -12.44 6.36
N ALA A 21 1.24 -13.20 6.81
CA ALA A 21 1.06 -14.61 7.12
C ALA A 21 0.07 -14.84 8.27
N GLU A 22 0.03 -13.92 9.24
CA GLU A 22 -0.89 -13.98 10.37
C GLU A 22 -2.31 -13.50 10.00
N LYS A 23 -2.41 -12.38 9.27
CA LYS A 23 -3.69 -11.70 9.02
C LYS A 23 -4.34 -12.03 7.68
N CYS A 24 -3.57 -12.51 6.70
CA CYS A 24 -4.02 -12.72 5.31
C CYS A 24 -3.91 -14.20 4.88
N SER A 25 -4.53 -15.09 5.65
CA SER A 25 -4.57 -16.52 5.28
C SER A 25 -5.34 -16.74 3.95
N PRO A 26 -5.05 -17.80 3.17
CA PRO A 26 -5.79 -18.09 1.93
C PRO A 26 -7.31 -18.19 2.12
N LYS A 27 -7.76 -18.64 3.31
CA LYS A 27 -9.18 -18.67 3.66
C LYS A 27 -9.75 -17.25 3.82
N ALA A 28 -9.03 -16.34 4.48
CA ALA A 28 -9.45 -14.95 4.62
C ALA A 28 -9.54 -14.26 3.24
N VAL A 29 -8.57 -14.51 2.36
CA VAL A 29 -8.61 -14.02 0.97
C VAL A 29 -9.88 -14.49 0.26
N ARG A 30 -10.22 -15.78 0.37
CA ARG A 30 -11.44 -16.34 -0.25
C ARG A 30 -12.73 -15.73 0.29
N VAL A 31 -12.79 -15.40 1.58
CA VAL A 31 -13.97 -14.73 2.17
C VAL A 31 -14.28 -13.41 1.46
N VAL A 32 -13.25 -12.65 1.07
CA VAL A 32 -13.45 -11.39 0.33
C VAL A 32 -13.80 -11.65 -1.12
N LEU A 33 -13.02 -12.49 -1.81
CA LEU A 33 -13.19 -12.75 -3.25
C LEU A 33 -14.52 -13.42 -3.60
N ASP A 34 -14.97 -14.35 -2.76
CA ASP A 34 -16.23 -15.07 -2.97
C ASP A 34 -17.41 -14.32 -2.31
N GLY A 35 -17.13 -13.24 -1.59
CA GLY A 35 -18.09 -12.43 -0.85
C GLY A 35 -18.57 -11.18 -1.59
N LYS A 36 -19.20 -10.28 -0.83
CA LYS A 36 -19.66 -8.96 -1.31
C LYS A 36 -18.81 -7.80 -0.79
N ALA A 37 -17.88 -8.07 0.12
CA ALA A 37 -17.02 -7.04 0.66
C ALA A 37 -16.10 -6.52 -0.46
N PRO A 38 -15.91 -5.19 -0.59
CA PRO A 38 -15.07 -4.64 -1.65
C PRO A 38 -13.57 -4.94 -1.42
N TYR A 39 -13.18 -5.16 -0.16
CA TYR A 39 -11.82 -5.52 0.28
C TYR A 39 -11.85 -5.96 1.76
N ASP A 40 -10.74 -6.49 2.27
CA ASP A 40 -10.56 -6.77 3.70
C ASP A 40 -10.22 -5.48 4.49
N LYS A 41 -11.22 -4.95 5.21
CA LYS A 41 -11.08 -3.70 5.98
C LYS A 41 -10.15 -3.81 7.17
N GLU A 42 -10.16 -4.95 7.87
CA GLU A 42 -9.32 -5.15 9.04
C GLU A 42 -7.86 -5.30 8.63
N LEU A 43 -7.61 -6.01 7.52
CA LEU A 43 -6.28 -6.08 6.94
C LEU A 43 -5.79 -4.70 6.49
N TRP A 44 -6.63 -3.92 5.80
CA TRP A 44 -6.30 -2.55 5.37
C TRP A 44 -5.91 -1.65 6.54
N LYS A 45 -6.69 -1.69 7.63
CA LYS A 45 -6.41 -0.94 8.85
C LYS A 45 -5.07 -1.36 9.46
N GLY A 46 -4.79 -2.66 9.56
CA GLY A 46 -3.53 -3.13 10.10
C GLY A 46 -2.32 -2.74 9.22
N LEU A 47 -2.48 -2.68 7.89
CA LEU A 47 -1.44 -2.16 7.00
C LEU A 47 -1.15 -0.68 7.25
N ALA A 48 -2.19 0.12 7.54
CA ALA A 48 -2.04 1.52 7.92
C ALA A 48 -1.31 1.68 9.27
N GLU A 49 -1.69 0.89 10.28
CA GLU A 49 -1.06 0.88 11.61
C GLU A 49 0.43 0.50 11.55
N MET A 50 0.80 -0.39 10.61
CA MET A 50 2.20 -0.76 10.33
C MET A 50 2.97 0.33 9.55
N GLY A 51 2.29 1.37 9.07
CA GLY A 51 2.89 2.44 8.25
C GLY A 51 3.15 2.05 6.79
N PHE A 52 2.69 0.88 6.34
CA PHE A 52 2.99 0.36 5.01
C PHE A 52 2.32 1.15 3.88
N LEU A 53 1.17 1.77 4.16
CA LEU A 53 0.45 2.59 3.17
C LEU A 53 1.17 3.91 2.85
N GLY A 54 1.96 4.41 3.80
CA GLY A 54 2.71 5.65 3.69
C GLY A 54 4.21 5.46 3.43
N VAL A 55 4.67 4.26 3.08
CA VAL A 55 6.11 3.93 3.01
C VAL A 55 6.91 4.91 2.13
N ALA A 56 6.40 5.23 0.94
CA ALA A 56 7.04 6.15 -0.01
C ALA A 56 6.51 7.59 0.09
N ILE A 57 5.55 7.84 0.99
CA ILE A 57 5.02 9.18 1.21
C ILE A 57 6.00 9.94 2.11
N PRO A 58 6.39 11.19 1.77
CA PRO A 58 7.27 12.01 2.60
C PRO A 58 6.76 12.19 4.04
N GLU A 59 7.70 12.30 4.98
CA GLU A 59 7.40 12.48 6.41
C GLU A 59 6.53 13.73 6.69
N GLU A 60 6.68 14.81 5.91
CA GLU A 60 5.85 16.02 6.03
C GLU A 60 4.35 15.77 5.81
N PHE A 61 4.01 14.66 5.15
CA PHE A 61 2.64 14.20 4.94
C PHE A 61 2.26 12.99 5.80
N GLY A 62 3.07 12.65 6.82
CA GLY A 62 2.81 11.55 7.74
C GLY A 62 3.16 10.15 7.21
N GLY A 63 3.96 10.06 6.15
CA GLY A 63 4.54 8.80 5.67
C GLY A 63 5.92 8.52 6.26
N ALA A 64 6.57 7.47 5.77
CA ALA A 64 7.89 7.03 6.25
C ALA A 64 9.06 7.64 5.46
N GLY A 65 8.80 8.35 4.35
CA GLY A 65 9.85 8.98 3.54
C GLY A 65 10.86 8.02 2.92
N ALA A 66 10.55 6.73 2.85
CA ALA A 66 11.40 5.74 2.20
C ALA A 66 11.28 5.81 0.66
N GLY A 67 12.03 4.98 -0.04
CA GLY A 67 12.07 4.97 -1.50
C GLY A 67 11.14 3.95 -2.15
N HIS A 68 11.15 3.95 -3.49
CA HIS A 68 10.45 2.96 -4.29
C HIS A 68 10.94 1.53 -4.05
N LEU A 69 12.20 1.35 -3.60
CA LEU A 69 12.73 0.03 -3.31
C LEU A 69 12.06 -0.60 -2.08
N GLU A 70 11.88 0.17 -1.00
CA GLU A 70 11.11 -0.25 0.19
C GLU A 70 9.63 -0.49 -0.16
N LEU A 71 9.05 0.35 -1.02
CA LEU A 71 7.71 0.11 -1.55
C LEU A 71 7.64 -1.22 -2.32
N CYS A 72 8.61 -1.52 -3.18
CA CYS A 72 8.68 -2.79 -3.90
C CYS A 72 8.80 -3.99 -2.95
N VAL A 73 9.56 -3.88 -1.87
CA VAL A 73 9.68 -4.92 -0.85
C VAL A 73 8.32 -5.25 -0.22
N ILE A 74 7.55 -4.23 0.18
CA ILE A 74 6.20 -4.43 0.73
C ILE A 74 5.26 -4.98 -0.35
N ALA A 75 5.34 -4.45 -1.57
CA ALA A 75 4.53 -4.89 -2.71
C ALA A 75 4.72 -6.37 -3.04
N GLU A 76 5.96 -6.88 -2.97
CA GLU A 76 6.26 -8.29 -3.19
C GLU A 76 5.53 -9.17 -2.17
N GLU A 77 5.61 -8.83 -0.89
CA GLU A 77 4.95 -9.61 0.16
C GLU A 77 3.41 -9.49 0.07
N MET A 78 2.88 -8.32 -0.31
CA MET A 78 1.45 -8.12 -0.57
C MET A 78 0.94 -9.06 -1.68
N GLY A 79 1.69 -9.14 -2.78
CA GLY A 79 1.41 -10.04 -3.90
C GLY A 79 1.54 -11.51 -3.50
N ARG A 80 2.58 -11.87 -2.75
CA ARG A 80 2.79 -13.22 -2.22
C ARG A 80 1.60 -13.72 -1.40
N ALA A 81 1.00 -12.84 -0.60
CA ALA A 81 -0.17 -13.16 0.22
C ALA A 81 -1.50 -13.13 -0.56
N ASN A 82 -1.52 -12.62 -1.81
CA ASN A 82 -2.74 -12.26 -2.54
C ASN A 82 -3.68 -11.37 -1.70
N ALA A 83 -3.11 -10.36 -1.03
CA ALA A 83 -3.87 -9.54 -0.10
C ALA A 83 -5.05 -8.83 -0.81
N PRO A 84 -6.30 -9.06 -0.38
CA PRO A 84 -7.49 -8.54 -1.06
C PRO A 84 -7.79 -7.12 -0.58
N VAL A 85 -6.85 -6.21 -0.82
CA VAL A 85 -6.88 -4.80 -0.37
C VAL A 85 -6.52 -3.85 -1.51
N PRO A 86 -6.99 -2.59 -1.49
CA PRO A 86 -6.76 -1.63 -2.58
C PRO A 86 -5.36 -0.99 -2.51
N PHE A 87 -4.34 -1.77 -2.16
CA PHE A 87 -2.98 -1.28 -1.96
C PHE A 87 -2.36 -0.81 -3.28
N SER A 88 -2.52 -1.58 -4.35
CA SER A 88 -1.95 -1.21 -5.65
C SER A 88 -2.58 0.05 -6.24
N SER A 89 -3.92 0.14 -6.25
CA SER A 89 -4.62 1.31 -6.77
C SER A 89 -4.34 2.57 -5.95
N THR A 90 -4.23 2.42 -4.64
CA THR A 90 -4.06 3.58 -3.73
C THR A 90 -2.61 4.02 -3.66
N VAL A 91 -1.68 3.10 -3.39
CA VAL A 91 -0.29 3.42 -3.08
C VAL A 91 0.54 3.52 -4.36
N TYR A 92 0.40 2.58 -5.30
CA TYR A 92 1.24 2.59 -6.52
C TYR A 92 0.78 3.64 -7.54
N LEU A 93 -0.51 3.97 -7.53
CA LEU A 93 -1.10 4.83 -8.55
C LEU A 93 -1.55 6.18 -7.97
N ALA A 94 -2.52 6.20 -7.04
CA ALA A 94 -3.08 7.45 -6.58
C ALA A 94 -2.09 8.32 -5.78
N ALA A 95 -1.37 7.72 -4.82
CA ALA A 95 -0.37 8.42 -4.03
C ALA A 95 0.79 8.92 -4.90
N GLU A 96 1.33 8.07 -5.78
CA GLU A 96 2.40 8.46 -6.72
C GLU A 96 1.96 9.58 -7.67
N ALA A 97 0.74 9.52 -8.21
CA ALA A 97 0.21 10.59 -9.06
C ALA A 97 0.12 11.92 -8.30
N LEU A 98 -0.32 11.89 -7.03
CA LEU A 98 -0.34 13.07 -6.17
C LEU A 98 1.07 13.59 -5.86
N LEU A 99 2.04 12.72 -5.60
CA LEU A 99 3.43 13.10 -5.35
C LEU A 99 4.06 13.79 -6.57
N ILE A 100 3.84 13.24 -7.76
CA ILE A 100 4.42 13.71 -9.02
C ILE A 100 3.72 15.00 -9.51
N ALA A 101 2.39 15.02 -9.51
CA ALA A 101 1.61 16.04 -10.23
C ALA A 101 0.61 16.81 -9.36
N GLY A 102 0.45 16.44 -8.08
CA GLY A 102 -0.44 17.14 -7.17
C GLY A 102 0.07 18.52 -6.79
N SER A 103 -0.83 19.49 -6.70
CA SER A 103 -0.54 20.78 -6.06
C SER A 103 -0.28 20.61 -4.56
N ASP A 104 0.36 21.59 -3.92
CA ASP A 104 0.61 21.56 -2.48
C ASP A 104 -0.68 21.37 -1.66
N ALA A 105 -1.78 21.99 -2.09
CA ALA A 105 -3.09 21.84 -1.45
C ALA A 105 -3.64 20.41 -1.59
N GLN A 106 -3.45 19.76 -2.76
CA GLN A 106 -3.86 18.38 -2.98
C GLN A 106 -3.00 17.41 -2.17
N LYS A 107 -1.67 17.60 -2.16
CA LYS A 107 -0.72 16.79 -1.39
C LYS A 107 -1.02 16.84 0.10
N LYS A 108 -1.12 18.04 0.67
CA LYS A 108 -1.44 18.26 2.10
C LYS A 108 -2.79 17.69 2.52
N LYS A 109 -3.76 17.64 1.60
CA LYS A 109 -5.09 17.08 1.88
C LYS A 109 -5.10 15.55 1.81
N TRP A 110 -4.52 14.97 0.76
CA TRP A 110 -4.77 13.57 0.42
C TRP A 110 -3.67 12.60 0.83
N LEU A 111 -2.40 13.01 0.81
CA LEU A 111 -1.30 12.12 1.18
C LEU A 111 -1.37 11.67 2.65
N PRO A 112 -1.69 12.53 3.63
CA PRO A 112 -1.87 12.06 5.01
C PRO A 112 -3.03 11.09 5.18
N ALA A 113 -4.15 11.35 4.48
CA ALA A 113 -5.32 10.48 4.53
C ALA A 113 -5.06 9.12 3.87
N ILE A 114 -4.21 9.07 2.83
CA ILE A 114 -3.78 7.81 2.22
C ILE A 114 -2.81 7.07 3.16
N ALA A 115 -1.84 7.76 3.74
CA ALA A 115 -0.87 7.17 4.66
C ALA A 115 -1.55 6.54 5.89
N SER A 116 -2.59 7.18 6.43
CA SER A 116 -3.39 6.66 7.55
C SER A 116 -4.44 5.61 7.15
N GLY A 117 -4.63 5.37 5.86
CA GLY A 117 -5.65 4.46 5.34
C GLY A 117 -7.09 5.00 5.38
N GLU A 118 -7.31 6.26 5.79
CA GLU A 118 -8.61 6.92 5.78
C GLU A 118 -9.14 7.17 4.36
N ALA A 119 -8.23 7.39 3.40
CA ALA A 119 -8.54 7.55 1.99
C ALA A 119 -8.03 6.35 1.18
N ILE A 120 -8.91 5.86 0.31
CA ILE A 120 -8.59 4.86 -0.71
C ILE A 120 -8.67 5.55 -2.07
N GLY A 121 -7.64 5.35 -2.88
CA GLY A 121 -7.46 6.03 -4.15
C GLY A 121 -7.35 5.05 -5.32
N THR A 122 -7.55 5.59 -6.52
CA THR A 122 -7.24 4.90 -7.77
C THR A 122 -6.87 5.93 -8.84
N LEU A 123 -6.19 5.48 -9.89
CA LEU A 123 -6.00 6.23 -11.12
C LEU A 123 -6.99 5.72 -12.17
N ALA A 124 -7.97 6.55 -12.54
CA ALA A 124 -8.96 6.23 -13.56
C ALA A 124 -8.39 6.57 -14.95
N LEU A 125 -7.77 5.58 -15.60
CA LEU A 125 -7.09 5.76 -16.89
C LEU A 125 -7.94 5.28 -18.09
N PHE A 126 -8.73 4.24 -17.90
CA PHE A 126 -9.46 3.59 -18.99
C PHE A 126 -10.89 4.10 -19.08
N GLU A 127 -11.34 4.37 -20.31
CA GLU A 127 -12.73 4.71 -20.64
C GLU A 127 -13.37 3.58 -21.45
N GLY A 128 -14.70 3.43 -21.33
CA GLY A 128 -15.45 2.50 -22.16
C GLY A 128 -15.48 2.94 -23.62
N LYS A 129 -15.82 2.02 -24.53
CA LYS A 129 -16.21 2.43 -25.88
C LYS A 129 -17.52 3.19 -25.76
N GLY A 130 -17.52 4.47 -26.14
CA GLY A 130 -18.72 5.32 -26.22
C GLY A 130 -19.72 4.81 -27.24
#